data_AF-A0A7S4RY81-F1
#
_entry.id   AF-A0A7S4RY81-F1
#
_cell.length_a   1.000
_cell.length_b   1.000
_cell.length_c   1.000
_cell.angle_alpha   90.00
_cell.angle_beta   90.00
_cell.angle_gamma   90.00
#
_symmetry.space_group_name_H-M   'P 1'
#
loop_
_entity.id
_entity.type
_entity.pdbx_description
1 polymer ?
#
loop_
_entity_poly.entity_id
_entity_poly.type
_entity_poly.pdbx_seq_one_letter_code
_entity_poly.pdbx_strand_id
1 'polypeptide(L)'
;EEEEEAPDWAHWLFISLAVVGLTALAMLALPGQRHEWRRYAAIVAEGRVHRERAEAGPGSGAGFSDEDEEDEVRDALAAGGIYQALAVLHPGVIGYHRWSRCCARGVLCLVLQVYIPVRILSQVLSRWEYRGLKLPIWFLATAWEFAGMFVGLGMLYHLFAQGCIEHLLSGVEATSFVLSRRHIGIPETSSAPNGKEQPDRDRDFKGLVLLILEPAIEQGARANAFIWSCVSMTTSLFMAVVLQVILVVQIATFSGSVEHIVVVTVSLYFVLDVDRRILDADPRLKRTYCKHISTLETEGERASVRPSCAVRFAATLAAVLRCAAPLGLLAAGLTAWRARGSGRVVGGNPVCRPGW
;
A
#
# COMPACT_ATOMS: atom_id res chain seq x y z
N GLU A 1 33.71 -11.35 -33.29
CA GLU A 1 33.85 -10.04 -32.64
C GLU A 1 32.44 -9.54 -32.39
N GLU A 2 31.89 -9.93 -31.25
CA GLU A 2 30.62 -9.40 -30.75
C GLU A 2 30.97 -8.06 -30.12
N GLU A 3 30.64 -6.95 -30.80
CA GLU A 3 30.64 -5.63 -30.18
C GLU A 3 29.66 -5.70 -29.00
N GLU A 4 30.22 -5.69 -27.80
CA GLU A 4 29.50 -5.55 -26.55
C GLU A 4 28.93 -4.12 -26.54
N GLU A 5 27.77 -3.94 -27.18
CA GLU A 5 27.03 -2.67 -27.20
C GLU A 5 26.83 -2.22 -25.75
N ALA A 6 27.50 -1.12 -25.39
CA ALA A 6 27.42 -0.55 -24.06
C ALA A 6 25.95 -0.38 -23.66
N PRO A 7 25.58 -0.70 -22.41
CA PRO A 7 24.18 -0.82 -22.02
C PRO A 7 23.43 0.50 -22.25
N ASP A 8 22.32 0.40 -22.97
CA ASP A 8 21.48 1.49 -23.50
C ASP A 8 20.73 2.29 -22.40
N TRP A 9 21.17 2.22 -21.15
CA TRP A 9 20.50 2.81 -19.98
C TRP A 9 20.36 4.34 -20.09
N ALA A 10 21.27 5.01 -20.81
CA ALA A 10 21.20 6.45 -21.04
C ALA A 10 19.99 6.84 -21.91
N HIS A 11 19.68 6.07 -22.96
CA HIS A 11 18.47 6.27 -23.77
C HIS A 11 17.20 6.05 -22.94
N TRP A 12 17.19 4.99 -22.12
CA TRP A 12 16.06 4.69 -21.23
C TRP A 12 15.83 5.79 -20.19
N LEU A 13 16.90 6.34 -19.63
CA LEU A 13 16.83 7.42 -18.65
C LEU A 13 16.33 8.72 -19.31
N PHE A 14 16.79 9.03 -20.52
CA PHE A 14 16.32 10.19 -21.29
C PHE A 14 14.84 10.08 -21.68
N ILE A 15 14.40 8.91 -22.19
CA ILE A 15 13.00 8.65 -22.53
C ILE A 15 12.12 8.77 -21.28
N SER A 16 12.57 8.20 -20.16
CA SER A 16 11.86 8.28 -18.88
C SER A 16 11.71 9.73 -18.40
N LEU A 17 12.78 10.52 -18.46
CA LEU A 17 12.75 11.95 -18.10
C LEU A 17 11.86 12.78 -19.04
N ALA A 18 11.91 12.53 -20.34
CA ALA A 18 11.07 13.22 -21.33
C ALA A 18 9.58 12.90 -21.11
N VAL A 19 9.26 11.64 -20.82
CA VAL A 19 7.91 11.17 -20.52
C VAL A 19 7.39 11.75 -19.20
N VAL A 20 8.23 11.80 -18.15
CA VAL A 20 7.92 12.49 -16.89
C VAL A 20 7.71 13.99 -17.12
N GLY A 21 8.58 14.63 -17.91
CA GLY A 21 8.49 16.06 -18.23
C GLY A 21 7.23 16.42 -19.03
N LEU A 22 6.91 15.65 -20.09
CA LEU A 22 5.68 15.81 -20.87
C LEU A 22 4.43 15.62 -20.03
N THR A 23 4.49 14.68 -19.09
CA THR A 23 3.35 14.41 -18.22
C THR A 23 3.18 15.49 -17.16
N ALA A 24 4.28 15.98 -16.58
CA ALA A 24 4.25 17.17 -15.73
C ALA A 24 3.69 18.38 -16.49
N LEU A 25 4.09 18.59 -17.75
CA LEU A 25 3.55 19.63 -18.62
C LEU A 25 2.05 19.44 -18.90
N ALA A 26 1.61 18.23 -19.22
CA ALA A 26 0.20 17.92 -19.46
C ALA A 26 -0.66 18.17 -18.20
N MET A 27 -0.15 17.79 -17.03
CA MET A 27 -0.82 18.05 -15.75
C MET A 27 -0.85 19.54 -15.38
N LEU A 28 0.17 20.30 -15.78
CA LEU A 28 0.18 21.77 -15.62
C LEU A 28 -0.74 22.48 -16.62
N ALA A 29 -0.91 21.92 -17.82
CA ALA A 29 -1.70 22.52 -18.89
C ALA A 29 -3.22 22.31 -18.73
N LEU A 30 -3.65 21.22 -18.09
CA LEU A 30 -5.06 20.95 -17.83
C LEU A 30 -5.53 21.68 -16.55
N PRO A 31 -6.38 22.72 -16.65
CA PRO A 31 -6.72 23.57 -15.51
C PRO A 31 -7.41 22.81 -14.36
N GLY A 32 -8.20 21.77 -14.65
CA GLY A 32 -8.82 20.91 -13.64
C GLY A 32 -7.78 20.11 -12.84
N GLN A 33 -6.82 19.48 -13.53
CA GLN A 33 -5.72 18.73 -12.92
C GLN A 33 -4.82 19.65 -12.08
N ARG A 34 -4.54 20.87 -12.55
CA ARG A 34 -3.69 21.82 -11.82
C ARG A 34 -4.23 22.16 -10.43
N HIS A 35 -5.56 22.28 -10.28
CA HIS A 35 -6.16 22.58 -8.98
C HIS A 35 -6.00 21.39 -8.02
N GLU A 36 -6.29 20.17 -8.49
CA GLU A 36 -6.05 18.94 -7.73
C GLU A 36 -4.58 18.83 -7.31
N TRP A 37 -3.64 19.06 -8.24
CA TRP A 37 -2.20 19.03 -7.94
C TRP A 37 -1.76 20.04 -6.91
N ARG A 38 -2.29 21.27 -6.96
CA ARG A 38 -1.99 22.28 -5.94
C ARG A 38 -2.51 21.89 -4.58
N ARG A 39 -3.74 21.33 -4.53
CA ARG A 39 -4.33 20.80 -3.30
C ARG A 39 -3.47 19.66 -2.76
N TYR A 40 -3.05 18.73 -3.60
CA TYR A 40 -2.15 17.64 -3.23
C TYR A 40 -0.79 18.12 -2.76
N ALA A 41 -0.16 19.06 -3.46
CA ALA A 41 1.13 19.62 -3.05
C ALA A 41 1.02 20.33 -1.70
N ALA A 42 -0.09 21.04 -1.45
CA ALA A 42 -0.39 21.63 -0.15
C ALA A 42 -0.57 20.55 0.93
N ILE A 43 -1.31 19.48 0.65
CA ILE A 43 -1.49 18.34 1.57
C ILE A 43 -0.17 17.66 1.90
N VAL A 44 0.67 17.42 0.90
CA VAL A 44 2.02 16.84 1.08
C VAL A 44 2.89 17.79 1.92
N ALA A 45 2.79 19.11 1.68
CA ALA A 45 3.53 20.11 2.44
C ALA A 45 3.04 20.23 3.90
N GLU A 46 1.73 20.17 4.12
CA GLU A 46 1.08 20.24 5.42
C GLU A 46 1.20 18.93 6.21
N GLY A 47 1.39 17.80 5.52
CA GLY A 47 1.45 16.46 6.10
C GLY A 47 0.13 15.98 6.69
N ARG A 48 -1.00 16.59 6.30
CA ARG A 48 -2.36 16.24 6.77
C ARG A 48 -3.10 15.42 5.72
N VAL A 49 -2.85 14.12 5.70
CA VAL A 49 -3.44 13.20 4.70
C VAL A 49 -4.96 13.00 4.90
N HIS A 50 -5.47 13.18 6.12
CA HIS A 50 -6.86 12.85 6.48
C HIS A 50 -7.96 13.66 5.79
N ARG A 51 -7.69 14.89 5.37
CA ARG A 51 -8.77 15.85 5.09
C ARG A 51 -9.54 15.61 3.79
N GLU A 52 -9.02 14.81 2.85
CA GLU A 52 -9.67 14.65 1.54
C GLU A 52 -10.83 13.65 1.52
N ARG A 53 -10.87 12.66 2.43
CA ARG A 53 -11.93 11.63 2.40
C ARG A 53 -13.29 12.20 2.76
N ALA A 54 -13.33 13.14 3.70
CA ALA A 54 -14.54 13.85 4.10
C ALA A 54 -15.02 14.87 3.05
N GLU A 55 -14.11 15.47 2.27
CA GLU A 55 -14.43 16.59 1.37
C GLU A 55 -14.67 16.19 -0.10
N ALA A 56 -14.39 14.95 -0.52
CA ALA A 56 -14.48 14.51 -1.92
C ALA A 56 -15.83 13.87 -2.31
N GLY A 57 -16.77 13.69 -1.37
CA GLY A 57 -18.09 13.16 -1.66
C GLY A 57 -18.94 14.16 -2.47
N PRO A 58 -19.44 13.82 -3.68
CA PRO A 58 -20.29 14.69 -4.48
C PRO A 58 -21.68 14.81 -3.82
N GLY A 59 -21.78 15.66 -2.79
CA GLY A 59 -23.01 15.90 -2.02
C GLY A 59 -22.85 16.63 -0.68
N SER A 60 -21.64 17.02 -0.24
CA SER A 60 -21.38 17.49 1.13
C SER A 60 -21.77 18.96 1.40
N GLY A 61 -23.03 19.31 1.17
CA GLY A 61 -23.65 20.51 1.77
C GLY A 61 -24.33 20.22 3.11
N ALA A 62 -24.50 18.94 3.47
CA ALA A 62 -24.97 18.53 4.78
C ALA A 62 -23.78 18.47 5.73
N GLY A 63 -23.82 19.25 6.82
CA GLY A 63 -22.75 19.30 7.81
C GLY A 63 -22.47 17.92 8.38
N PHE A 64 -21.35 17.34 7.97
CA PHE A 64 -20.75 16.22 8.68
C PHE A 64 -20.42 16.73 10.09
N SER A 65 -20.89 16.00 11.10
CA SER A 65 -20.55 16.32 12.48
C SER A 65 -19.11 15.89 12.74
N ASP A 66 -18.40 16.58 13.64
CA ASP A 66 -17.05 16.17 14.06
C ASP A 66 -17.03 14.71 14.59
N GLU A 67 -18.18 14.19 15.05
CA GLU A 67 -18.35 12.80 15.52
C GLU A 67 -18.24 11.78 14.37
N ASP A 68 -18.79 12.09 13.19
CA ASP A 68 -18.75 11.19 12.02
C ASP A 68 -17.32 10.99 11.50
N GLU A 69 -16.48 12.04 11.58
CA GLU A 69 -15.06 11.97 11.18
C GLU A 69 -14.25 11.11 12.17
N GLU A 70 -14.57 11.19 13.47
CA GLU A 70 -13.92 10.37 14.50
C GLU A 70 -14.22 8.88 14.33
N ASP A 71 -15.47 8.54 14.03
CA ASP A 71 -15.87 7.16 13.79
C ASP A 71 -15.21 6.58 12.52
N GLU A 72 -15.05 7.39 11.45
CA GLU A 72 -14.35 6.93 10.24
C GLU A 72 -12.86 6.67 10.50
N VAL A 73 -12.18 7.56 11.22
CA VAL A 73 -10.76 7.38 11.59
C VAL A 73 -10.61 6.14 12.46
N ARG A 74 -11.52 5.94 13.42
CA ARG A 74 -11.53 4.77 14.29
C ARG A 74 -11.74 3.49 13.50
N ASP A 75 -12.65 3.48 12.53
CA ASP A 75 -12.87 2.34 11.65
C ASP A 75 -11.66 2.07 10.75
N ALA A 76 -10.98 3.12 10.27
CA ALA A 76 -9.74 2.99 9.49
C ALA A 76 -8.59 2.39 10.33
N LEU A 77 -8.44 2.82 11.58
CA LEU A 77 -7.45 2.27 12.53
C LEU A 77 -7.81 0.83 12.93
N ALA A 78 -9.09 0.53 13.12
CA ALA A 78 -9.62 -0.80 13.41
C ALA A 78 -9.51 -1.76 12.20
N ALA A 79 -9.50 -1.23 10.98
CA ALA A 79 -9.27 -1.97 9.73
C ALA A 79 -7.79 -2.31 9.47
N GLY A 80 -6.92 -2.07 10.45
CA GLY A 80 -5.49 -2.34 10.36
C GLY A 80 -5.13 -3.77 9.94
N GLY A 81 -3.90 -3.96 9.47
CA GLY A 81 -3.38 -5.26 9.04
C GLY A 81 -2.84 -6.11 10.21
N ILE A 82 -2.54 -7.40 9.95
CA ILE A 82 -1.93 -8.29 10.95
C ILE A 82 -0.62 -7.74 11.53
N TYR A 83 0.18 -7.00 10.74
CA TYR A 83 1.43 -6.39 11.22
C TYR A 83 1.18 -5.31 12.27
N GLN A 84 0.13 -4.50 12.09
CA GLN A 84 -0.26 -3.47 13.05
C GLN A 84 -0.82 -4.11 14.31
N ALA A 85 -1.60 -5.18 14.17
CA ALA A 85 -2.06 -5.97 15.31
C ALA A 85 -0.88 -6.55 16.10
N LEU A 86 0.18 -7.05 15.43
CA LEU A 86 1.40 -7.53 16.08
C LEU A 86 2.22 -6.41 16.72
N ALA A 87 2.18 -5.19 16.18
CA ALA A 87 2.84 -4.04 16.79
C ALA A 87 2.18 -3.64 18.12
N VAL A 88 0.84 -3.64 18.17
CA VAL A 88 0.05 -3.29 19.37
C VAL A 88 0.02 -4.43 20.38
N LEU A 89 -0.15 -5.68 19.94
CA LEU A 89 -0.32 -6.83 20.80
C LEU A 89 1.02 -7.52 21.09
N HIS A 90 1.66 -7.14 22.19
CA HIS A 90 2.90 -7.75 22.67
C HIS A 90 2.62 -8.99 23.57
N PRO A 91 3.62 -9.87 23.84
CA PRO A 91 3.38 -11.11 24.58
C PRO A 91 2.89 -10.91 26.03
N GLY A 92 3.08 -9.72 26.62
CA GLY A 92 2.55 -9.38 27.93
C GLY A 92 1.02 -9.22 27.96
N VAL A 93 0.40 -8.86 26.82
CA VAL A 93 -1.05 -8.65 26.71
C VAL A 93 -1.78 -9.96 26.42
N ILE A 94 -1.33 -10.69 25.40
CA ILE A 94 -2.04 -11.87 24.89
C ILE A 94 -1.42 -13.20 25.31
N GLY A 95 -0.26 -13.16 25.97
CA GLY A 95 0.54 -14.34 26.32
C GLY A 95 1.45 -14.81 25.18
N TYR A 96 2.64 -15.31 25.53
CA TYR A 96 3.69 -15.68 24.58
C TYR A 96 3.24 -16.71 23.53
N HIS A 97 2.50 -17.73 23.93
CA HIS A 97 2.06 -18.79 23.03
C HIS A 97 1.03 -18.32 21.98
N ARG A 98 0.14 -17.39 22.33
CA ARG A 98 -0.79 -16.81 21.34
C ARG A 98 -0.06 -15.82 20.44
N TRP A 99 0.82 -15.01 21.04
CA TRP A 99 1.64 -14.06 20.30
C TRP A 99 2.53 -14.73 19.26
N SER A 100 3.20 -15.84 19.60
CA SER A 100 4.06 -16.57 18.65
C SER A 100 3.29 -17.18 17.49
N ARG A 101 2.06 -17.67 17.72
CA ARG A 101 1.15 -18.11 16.64
C ARG A 101 0.76 -16.95 15.72
N CYS A 102 0.49 -15.77 16.28
CA CYS A 102 0.19 -14.58 15.49
C CYS A 102 1.41 -14.14 14.68
N CYS A 103 2.62 -14.19 15.27
CA CYS A 103 3.87 -13.90 14.57
C CYS A 103 4.08 -14.85 13.39
N ALA A 104 3.86 -16.16 13.58
CA ALA A 104 3.97 -17.14 12.49
C ALA A 104 3.01 -16.83 11.33
N ARG A 105 1.77 -16.41 11.64
CA ARG A 105 0.80 -15.94 10.61
C ARG A 105 1.28 -14.67 9.92
N GLY A 106 1.82 -13.70 10.66
CA GLY A 106 2.40 -12.48 10.10
C GLY A 106 3.58 -12.76 9.17
N VAL A 107 4.49 -13.67 9.56
CA VAL A 107 5.62 -14.09 8.71
C VAL A 107 5.12 -14.81 7.45
N LEU A 108 4.14 -15.71 7.57
CA LEU A 108 3.53 -16.36 6.41
C LEU A 108 2.88 -15.34 5.47
N CYS A 109 2.16 -14.36 6.02
CA CYS A 109 1.58 -13.25 5.25
C CYS A 109 2.65 -12.49 4.48
N LEU A 110 3.77 -12.15 5.14
CA LEU A 110 4.88 -11.43 4.53
C LEU A 110 5.49 -12.21 3.37
N VAL A 111 5.71 -13.51 3.57
CA VAL A 111 6.21 -14.40 2.51
C VAL A 111 5.25 -14.42 1.32
N LEU A 112 3.94 -14.52 1.55
CA LEU A 112 2.94 -14.52 0.48
C LEU A 112 2.89 -13.18 -0.27
N GLN A 113 2.90 -12.07 0.45
CA GLN A 113 2.87 -10.72 -0.11
C GLN A 113 4.12 -10.41 -0.94
N VAL A 114 5.29 -10.94 -0.57
CA VAL A 114 6.51 -10.76 -1.40
C VAL A 114 6.56 -11.76 -2.55
N TYR A 115 6.29 -13.03 -2.28
CA TYR A 115 6.48 -14.12 -3.24
C TYR A 115 5.50 -14.04 -4.41
N ILE A 116 4.21 -13.77 -4.16
CA ILE A 116 3.18 -13.79 -5.20
C ILE A 116 3.43 -12.72 -6.27
N PRO A 117 3.60 -11.42 -5.93
CA PRO A 117 3.86 -10.39 -6.92
C PRO A 117 5.17 -10.61 -7.68
N VAL A 118 6.26 -10.99 -6.99
CA VAL A 118 7.55 -11.27 -7.63
C VAL A 118 7.43 -12.41 -8.63
N ARG A 119 6.69 -13.47 -8.29
CA ARG A 119 6.45 -14.59 -9.20
C ARG A 119 5.60 -14.19 -10.40
N ILE A 120 4.54 -13.41 -10.19
CA ILE A 120 3.71 -12.89 -11.29
C ILE A 120 4.56 -12.03 -12.22
N LEU A 121 5.34 -11.11 -11.68
CA LEU A 121 6.21 -10.23 -12.45
C LEU A 121 7.24 -11.04 -13.26
N SER A 122 7.92 -12.00 -12.61
CA SER A 122 8.88 -12.89 -13.27
C SER A 122 8.24 -13.69 -14.41
N GLN A 123 7.03 -14.21 -14.20
CA GLN A 123 6.29 -14.93 -15.25
C GLN A 123 5.96 -14.04 -16.44
N VAL A 124 5.52 -12.80 -16.20
CA VAL A 124 5.24 -11.84 -17.28
C VAL A 124 6.51 -11.51 -18.05
N LEU A 125 7.59 -11.16 -17.35
CA LEU A 125 8.87 -10.82 -17.97
C LEU A 125 9.53 -12.01 -18.69
N SER A 126 9.26 -13.24 -18.26
CA SER A 126 9.75 -14.45 -18.94
C SER A 126 9.02 -14.75 -20.25
N ARG A 127 7.75 -14.33 -20.36
CA ARG A 127 6.88 -14.60 -21.52
C ARG A 127 7.00 -13.53 -22.60
N TRP A 128 7.30 -12.31 -22.20
CA TRP A 128 7.28 -11.14 -23.07
C TRP A 128 8.68 -10.56 -23.26
N GLU A 129 9.00 -10.27 -24.51
CA GLU A 129 10.22 -9.61 -24.93
C GLU A 129 9.87 -8.20 -25.40
N TYR A 130 10.57 -7.20 -24.88
CA TYR A 130 10.42 -5.82 -25.33
C TYR A 130 10.98 -5.68 -26.75
N ARG A 131 10.22 -5.07 -27.67
CA ARG A 131 10.58 -4.94 -29.10
C ARG A 131 10.82 -3.51 -29.57
N GLY A 132 10.66 -2.52 -28.70
CA GLY A 132 10.81 -1.10 -29.06
C GLY A 132 9.50 -0.30 -28.96
N LEU A 133 9.46 0.81 -29.69
CA LEU A 133 8.29 1.68 -29.78
C LEU A 133 7.42 1.31 -30.99
N LYS A 134 6.10 1.48 -30.85
CA LYS A 134 5.13 1.30 -31.95
C LYS A 134 5.30 2.40 -32.99
N LEU A 135 5.14 2.03 -34.25
CA LEU A 135 5.16 2.97 -35.36
C LEU A 135 3.89 3.86 -35.33
N PRO A 136 3.98 5.17 -35.61
CA PRO A 136 2.81 6.07 -35.65
C PRO A 136 1.69 5.57 -36.57
N ILE A 137 2.03 4.90 -37.66
CA ILE A 137 1.07 4.36 -38.64
C ILE A 137 0.13 3.31 -38.04
N TRP A 138 0.60 2.58 -37.01
CA TRP A 138 -0.22 1.60 -36.28
C TRP A 138 -1.37 2.29 -35.54
N PHE A 139 -1.12 3.44 -34.93
CA PHE A 139 -2.15 4.20 -34.22
C PHE A 139 -3.22 4.73 -35.17
N LEU A 140 -2.85 5.16 -36.38
CA LEU A 140 -3.82 5.62 -37.37
C LEU A 140 -4.70 4.46 -37.86
N ALA A 141 -4.13 3.28 -38.06
CA ALA A 141 -4.87 2.10 -38.52
C ALA A 141 -5.82 1.53 -37.45
N THR A 142 -5.45 1.64 -36.17
CA THR A 142 -6.18 1.03 -35.04
C THR A 142 -6.77 2.07 -34.09
N ALA A 143 -6.96 3.32 -34.54
CA ALA A 143 -7.28 4.46 -33.68
C ALA A 143 -8.51 4.24 -32.79
N TRP A 144 -9.59 3.70 -33.37
CA TRP A 144 -10.87 3.53 -32.66
C TRP A 144 -10.82 2.41 -31.62
N GLU A 145 -10.27 1.25 -32.00
CA GLU A 145 -10.07 0.13 -31.07
C GLU A 145 -9.10 0.52 -29.94
N PHE A 146 -8.02 1.23 -30.30
CA PHE A 146 -7.06 1.77 -29.34
C PHE A 146 -7.73 2.74 -28.36
N ALA A 147 -8.54 3.69 -28.84
CA ALA A 147 -9.22 4.65 -27.99
C ALA A 147 -10.16 3.95 -26.99
N GLY A 148 -10.98 3.00 -27.43
CA GLY A 148 -11.86 2.23 -26.56
C GLY A 148 -11.11 1.43 -25.49
N MET A 149 -10.05 0.72 -25.89
CA MET A 149 -9.18 0.00 -24.95
C MET A 149 -8.47 0.95 -23.98
N PHE A 150 -7.97 2.08 -24.45
CA PHE A 150 -7.24 3.06 -23.64
C PHE A 150 -8.14 3.67 -22.56
N VAL A 151 -9.40 4.00 -22.87
CA VAL A 151 -10.37 4.49 -21.89
C VAL A 151 -10.69 3.41 -20.86
N GLY A 152 -11.01 2.18 -21.29
CA GLY A 152 -11.36 1.08 -20.38
C GLY A 152 -10.21 0.68 -19.45
N LEU A 153 -9.02 0.49 -20.01
CA LEU A 153 -7.81 0.15 -19.24
C LEU A 153 -7.36 1.34 -18.38
N GLY A 154 -7.58 2.57 -18.84
CA GLY A 154 -7.29 3.77 -18.07
C GLY A 154 -8.14 3.89 -16.82
N MET A 155 -9.45 3.64 -16.92
CA MET A 155 -10.33 3.60 -15.74
C MET A 155 -9.93 2.49 -14.77
N LEU A 156 -9.69 1.27 -15.28
CA LEU A 156 -9.28 0.14 -14.44
C LEU A 156 -7.97 0.43 -13.70
N TYR A 157 -7.00 0.98 -14.41
CA TYR A 157 -5.71 1.35 -13.83
C TYR A 157 -5.86 2.46 -12.79
N HIS A 158 -6.69 3.47 -13.05
CA HIS A 158 -6.93 4.56 -12.11
C HIS A 158 -7.53 4.04 -10.79
N LEU A 159 -8.56 3.18 -10.87
CA LEU A 159 -9.16 2.54 -9.70
C LEU A 159 -8.12 1.71 -8.92
N PHE A 160 -7.27 0.98 -9.63
CA PHE A 160 -6.20 0.20 -9.00
C PHE A 160 -5.15 1.07 -8.31
N ALA A 161 -4.73 2.15 -8.96
CA ALA A 161 -3.79 3.12 -8.39
C ALA A 161 -4.36 3.75 -7.12
N GLN A 162 -5.65 4.14 -7.14
CA GLN A 162 -6.35 4.67 -5.96
C GLN A 162 -6.35 3.65 -4.82
N GLY A 163 -6.69 2.38 -5.08
CA GLY A 163 -6.65 1.33 -4.07
C GLY A 163 -5.24 1.13 -3.47
N CYS A 164 -4.19 1.17 -4.29
CA CYS A 164 -2.81 1.10 -3.80
C CYS A 164 -2.43 2.30 -2.93
N ILE A 165 -2.87 3.49 -3.30
CA ILE A 165 -2.63 4.72 -2.54
C ILE A 165 -3.37 4.69 -1.20
N GLU A 166 -4.65 4.30 -1.20
CA GLU A 166 -5.43 4.15 0.03
C GLU A 166 -4.81 3.13 0.98
N HIS A 167 -4.40 1.96 0.46
CA HIS A 167 -3.70 0.95 1.25
C HIS A 167 -2.37 1.49 1.81
N LEU A 168 -1.57 2.20 1.01
CA LEU A 168 -0.32 2.80 1.45
C LEU A 168 -0.52 3.83 2.57
N LEU A 169 -1.44 4.78 2.36
CA LEU A 169 -1.67 5.88 3.28
C LEU A 169 -2.26 5.38 4.60
N SER A 170 -3.30 4.53 4.55
CA SER A 170 -3.87 3.91 5.76
C SER A 170 -2.84 3.06 6.51
N GLY A 171 -1.97 2.33 5.79
CA GLY A 171 -0.90 1.55 6.39
C GLY A 171 0.13 2.40 7.16
N VAL A 172 0.57 3.50 6.56
CA VAL A 172 1.56 4.42 7.15
C VAL A 172 0.96 5.23 8.30
N GLU A 173 -0.30 5.65 8.17
CA GLU A 173 -1.00 6.43 9.17
C GLU A 173 -1.23 5.63 10.45
N ALA A 174 -1.82 4.43 10.34
CA ALA A 174 -1.98 3.54 11.49
C ALA A 174 -0.62 3.16 12.11
N THR A 175 0.42 2.99 11.30
CA THR A 175 1.79 2.79 11.80
C THR A 175 2.32 4.01 12.57
N SER A 176 2.12 5.21 12.03
CA SER A 176 2.53 6.46 12.67
C SER A 176 1.74 6.70 13.96
N PHE A 177 0.47 6.31 13.99
CA PHE A 177 -0.38 6.36 15.19
C PHE A 177 0.21 5.46 16.28
N VAL A 178 0.48 4.19 15.98
CA VAL A 178 1.08 3.23 16.94
C VAL A 178 2.44 3.73 17.46
N LEU A 179 3.30 4.27 16.60
CA LEU A 179 4.62 4.77 17.00
C LEU A 179 4.57 6.09 17.78
N SER A 180 3.54 6.91 17.59
CA SER A 180 3.40 8.20 18.28
C SER A 180 3.01 8.07 19.75
N ARG A 181 2.39 6.94 20.13
CA ARG A 181 1.97 6.68 21.51
C ARG A 181 3.16 6.17 22.32
N ARG A 182 3.73 7.05 23.15
CA ARG A 182 4.91 6.79 24.00
C ARG A 182 4.67 5.73 25.09
N HIS A 183 3.41 5.56 25.49
CA HIS A 183 2.99 4.59 26.51
C HIS A 183 2.21 3.45 25.87
N ILE A 184 2.93 2.45 25.37
CA ILE A 184 2.39 1.08 25.27
C ILE A 184 2.65 0.44 26.64
N GLY A 185 2.05 1.02 27.68
CA GLY A 185 2.18 0.53 29.04
C GLY A 185 1.35 -0.74 29.21
N ILE A 186 1.79 -1.64 30.09
CA ILE A 186 0.92 -2.72 30.58
C ILE A 186 -0.31 -2.00 31.17
N PRO A 187 -1.54 -2.32 30.73
CA PRO A 187 -2.72 -1.70 31.31
C PRO A 187 -2.62 -1.91 32.82
N GLU A 188 -2.57 -0.81 33.58
CA GLU A 188 -2.54 -0.88 35.04
C GLU A 188 -3.67 -1.82 35.41
N THR A 189 -3.32 -3.00 35.92
CA THR A 189 -4.31 -4.01 36.27
C THR A 189 -5.17 -3.36 37.32
N SER A 190 -6.31 -2.82 36.87
CA SER A 190 -7.13 -1.91 37.66
C SER A 190 -7.32 -2.57 39.00
N SER A 191 -6.78 -1.92 40.02
CA SER A 191 -6.90 -2.23 41.44
C SER A 191 -8.04 -3.22 41.69
N ALA A 192 -7.66 -4.47 41.97
CA ALA A 192 -8.62 -5.53 42.24
C ALA A 192 -9.67 -5.01 43.24
N PRO A 193 -10.97 -5.15 42.96
CA PRO A 193 -12.02 -4.56 43.79
C PRO A 193 -11.87 -5.02 45.23
N ASN A 194 -11.72 -4.03 46.13
CA ASN A 194 -11.68 -4.12 47.58
C ASN A 194 -12.43 -5.34 48.12
N GLY A 195 -11.70 -6.40 48.44
CA GLY A 195 -12.29 -7.67 48.83
C GLY A 195 -11.37 -8.48 49.73
N LYS A 196 -11.21 -8.00 50.97
CA LYS A 196 -10.54 -8.64 52.11
C LYS A 196 -9.05 -8.94 51.91
N GLU A 197 -8.24 -8.03 52.44
CA GLU A 197 -6.81 -8.17 52.66
C GLU A 197 -6.53 -9.44 53.47
N GLN A 198 -6.03 -10.47 52.81
CA GLN A 198 -5.31 -11.54 53.46
C GLN A 198 -3.82 -11.30 53.15
N PRO A 199 -2.96 -11.12 54.18
CA PRO A 199 -1.54 -10.84 54.01
C PRO A 199 -0.83 -12.11 53.50
N ASP A 200 -0.85 -12.27 52.17
CA ASP A 200 -0.28 -13.41 51.49
C ASP A 200 1.17 -13.08 51.10
N ARG A 201 2.12 -13.64 51.86
CA ARG A 201 3.57 -13.42 51.76
C ARG A 201 4.13 -13.75 50.36
N ASP A 202 3.41 -14.54 49.57
CA ASP A 202 3.73 -14.85 48.18
C ASP A 202 3.53 -13.67 47.22
N ARG A 203 2.82 -12.61 47.62
CA ARG A 203 2.67 -11.38 46.83
C ARG A 203 3.94 -10.55 46.81
N ASP A 204 4.75 -10.58 47.87
CA ASP A 204 5.97 -9.76 47.97
C ASP A 204 7.04 -10.22 46.99
N PHE A 205 7.22 -11.53 46.83
CA PHE A 205 8.20 -12.07 45.88
C PHE A 205 7.77 -11.82 44.43
N LYS A 206 6.49 -11.99 44.12
CA LYS A 206 5.95 -11.70 42.79
C LYS A 206 6.07 -10.21 42.46
N GLY A 207 5.80 -9.33 43.43
CA GLY A 207 5.97 -7.88 43.27
C GLY A 207 7.43 -7.50 42.98
N LEU A 208 8.39 -8.10 43.69
CA LEU A 208 9.81 -7.83 43.49
C LEU A 208 10.32 -8.33 42.13
N VAL A 209 9.88 -9.52 41.70
CA VAL A 209 10.20 -10.03 40.37
C VAL A 209 9.59 -9.14 39.28
N LEU A 210 8.37 -8.64 39.47
CA LEU A 210 7.70 -7.79 38.51
C LEU A 210 8.40 -6.42 38.39
N LEU A 211 8.83 -5.84 39.51
CA LEU A 211 9.63 -4.60 39.55
C LEU A 211 10.96 -4.72 38.80
N ILE A 212 11.65 -5.87 38.90
CA ILE A 212 12.91 -6.10 38.20
C ILE A 212 12.66 -6.34 36.69
N LEU A 213 11.55 -6.97 36.34
CA LEU A 213 11.25 -7.36 34.96
C LEU A 213 10.52 -6.27 34.15
N GLU A 214 9.88 -5.32 34.83
CA GLU A 214 9.14 -4.19 34.23
C GLU A 214 9.92 -3.42 33.16
N PRO A 215 11.17 -2.95 33.40
CA PRO A 215 11.93 -2.24 32.37
C PRO A 215 12.25 -3.12 31.15
N ALA A 216 12.49 -4.41 31.38
CA ALA A 216 12.76 -5.36 30.29
C ALA A 216 11.51 -5.64 29.45
N ILE A 217 10.33 -5.75 30.08
CA ILE A 217 9.06 -5.94 29.39
C ILE A 217 8.71 -4.69 28.58
N GLU A 218 8.87 -3.50 29.16
CA GLU A 218 8.59 -2.24 28.47
C GLU A 218 9.52 -2.06 27.26
N GLN A 219 10.81 -2.33 27.41
CA GLN A 219 11.76 -2.29 26.30
C GLN A 219 11.40 -3.32 25.22
N GLY A 220 11.00 -4.52 25.61
CA GLY A 220 10.52 -5.57 24.69
C GLY A 220 9.26 -5.16 23.93
N ALA A 221 8.29 -4.53 24.59
CA ALA A 221 7.07 -4.03 23.96
C ALA A 221 7.36 -2.91 22.94
N ARG A 222 8.24 -1.97 23.30
CA ARG A 222 8.69 -0.90 22.39
C ARG A 222 9.43 -1.44 21.17
N ALA A 223 10.34 -2.40 21.38
CA ALA A 223 11.06 -3.05 20.28
C ALA A 223 10.09 -3.82 19.36
N ASN A 224 9.13 -4.54 19.94
CA ASN A 224 8.09 -5.24 19.20
C ASN A 224 7.26 -4.28 18.32
N ALA A 225 6.75 -3.19 18.92
CA ALA A 225 6.00 -2.18 18.19
C ALA A 225 6.82 -1.62 17.03
N PHE A 226 8.06 -1.21 17.29
CA PHE A 226 8.96 -0.67 16.27
C PHE A 226 9.21 -1.64 15.11
N ILE A 227 9.58 -2.90 15.40
CA ILE A 227 9.88 -3.90 14.38
C ILE A 227 8.66 -4.16 13.49
N TRP A 228 7.50 -4.42 14.08
CA TRP A 228 6.30 -4.75 13.30
C TRP A 228 5.73 -3.54 12.55
N SER A 229 5.85 -2.34 13.11
CA SER A 229 5.57 -1.08 12.41
C SER A 229 6.48 -0.91 11.19
N CYS A 230 7.78 -1.16 11.31
CA CYS A 230 8.71 -1.11 10.18
C CYS A 230 8.35 -2.15 9.11
N VAL A 231 7.99 -3.38 9.51
CA VAL A 231 7.53 -4.43 8.59
C VAL A 231 6.26 -4.00 7.87
N SER A 232 5.27 -3.48 8.59
CA SER A 232 4.01 -2.99 8.02
C SER A 232 4.27 -1.92 6.97
N MET A 233 5.02 -0.88 7.33
CA MET A 233 5.30 0.26 6.44
C MET A 233 6.08 -0.19 5.19
N THR A 234 7.10 -1.02 5.37
CA THR A 234 7.92 -1.53 4.25
C THR A 234 7.09 -2.39 3.31
N THR A 235 6.20 -3.22 3.87
CA THR A 235 5.34 -4.12 3.08
C THR A 235 4.31 -3.33 2.29
N SER A 236 3.60 -2.37 2.91
CA SER A 236 2.63 -1.51 2.19
C SER A 236 3.29 -0.71 1.07
N LEU A 237 4.50 -0.19 1.32
CA LEU A 237 5.30 0.51 0.30
C LEU A 237 5.66 -0.41 -0.87
N PHE A 238 6.23 -1.57 -0.58
CA PHE A 238 6.63 -2.56 -1.57
C PHE A 238 5.44 -3.03 -2.40
N MET A 239 4.34 -3.38 -1.74
CA MET A 239 3.11 -3.85 -2.38
C MET A 239 2.53 -2.81 -3.33
N ALA A 240 2.38 -1.56 -2.88
CA ALA A 240 1.84 -0.49 -3.71
C ALA A 240 2.68 -0.26 -4.98
N VAL A 241 4.01 -0.29 -4.88
CA VAL A 241 4.90 -0.09 -6.04
C VAL A 241 4.90 -1.29 -6.97
N VAL A 242 5.14 -2.50 -6.43
CA VAL A 242 5.31 -3.70 -7.25
C VAL A 242 4.03 -4.09 -7.96
N LEU A 243 2.88 -4.01 -7.28
CA LEU A 243 1.60 -4.30 -7.92
C LEU A 243 1.27 -3.30 -9.03
N GLN A 244 1.61 -2.02 -8.84
CA GLN A 244 1.45 -1.01 -9.87
C GLN A 244 2.29 -1.34 -11.11
N VAL A 245 3.56 -1.70 -10.92
CA VAL A 245 4.45 -2.12 -12.01
C VAL A 245 3.88 -3.34 -12.72
N ILE A 246 3.41 -4.37 -11.99
CA ILE A 246 2.79 -5.55 -12.59
C ILE A 246 1.60 -5.16 -13.46
N LEU A 247 0.71 -4.30 -12.97
CA LEU A 247 -0.45 -3.88 -13.75
C LEU A 247 -0.05 -3.12 -15.01
N VAL A 248 0.95 -2.21 -14.94
CA VAL A 248 1.49 -1.52 -16.13
C VAL A 248 1.98 -2.54 -17.16
N VAL A 249 2.81 -3.50 -16.74
CA VAL A 249 3.37 -4.49 -17.67
C VAL A 249 2.27 -5.38 -18.26
N GLN A 250 1.25 -5.75 -17.48
CA GLN A 250 0.11 -6.54 -17.95
C GLN A 250 -0.75 -5.79 -18.98
N ILE A 251 -0.98 -4.49 -18.75
CA ILE A 251 -1.68 -3.63 -19.73
C ILE A 251 -0.82 -3.45 -20.99
N ALA A 252 0.49 -3.26 -20.85
CA ALA A 252 1.40 -3.11 -21.99
C ALA A 252 1.50 -4.39 -22.85
N THR A 253 1.35 -5.55 -22.22
CA THR A 253 1.42 -6.86 -22.88
C THR A 253 0.04 -7.41 -23.28
N PHE A 254 -1.00 -6.58 -23.25
CA PHE A 254 -2.36 -6.97 -23.57
C PHE A 254 -2.55 -7.42 -25.02
N SER A 255 -3.12 -8.61 -25.24
CA SER A 255 -3.35 -9.17 -26.58
C SER A 255 -4.82 -9.33 -26.99
N GLY A 256 -5.75 -8.65 -26.32
CA GLY A 256 -7.14 -8.50 -26.78
C GLY A 256 -8.26 -9.17 -25.96
N SER A 257 -7.97 -9.87 -24.86
CA SER A 257 -9.02 -10.40 -23.95
C SER A 257 -9.03 -9.61 -22.64
N VAL A 258 -9.94 -8.64 -22.54
CA VAL A 258 -10.10 -7.77 -21.36
C VAL A 258 -10.34 -8.59 -20.08
N GLU A 259 -11.00 -9.73 -20.22
CA GLU A 259 -11.27 -10.69 -19.13
C GLU A 259 -9.98 -11.10 -18.40
N HIS A 260 -8.90 -11.36 -19.12
CA HIS A 260 -7.63 -11.76 -18.51
C HIS A 260 -7.06 -10.64 -17.64
N ILE A 261 -7.12 -9.37 -18.09
CA ILE A 261 -6.65 -8.24 -17.28
C ILE A 261 -7.51 -8.08 -16.04
N VAL A 262 -8.84 -8.15 -16.18
CA VAL A 262 -9.75 -8.02 -15.03
C VAL A 262 -9.46 -9.09 -13.98
N VAL A 263 -9.28 -10.35 -14.38
CA VAL A 263 -8.93 -11.45 -13.47
C VAL A 263 -7.59 -11.20 -12.77
N VAL A 264 -6.58 -10.72 -13.51
CA VAL A 264 -5.29 -10.35 -12.91
C VAL A 264 -5.47 -9.20 -11.92
N THR A 265 -6.15 -8.12 -12.28
CA THR A 265 -6.38 -6.97 -11.40
C THR A 265 -7.11 -7.36 -10.12
N VAL A 266 -8.17 -8.17 -10.20
CA VAL A 266 -8.89 -8.71 -9.03
C VAL A 266 -7.95 -9.55 -8.15
N SER A 267 -7.08 -10.35 -8.77
CA SER A 267 -6.09 -11.14 -8.04
C SER A 267 -5.06 -10.25 -7.34
N LEU A 268 -4.61 -9.16 -7.97
CA LEU A 268 -3.70 -8.19 -7.36
C LEU A 268 -4.35 -7.47 -6.18
N TYR A 269 -5.63 -7.11 -6.26
CA TYR A 269 -6.40 -6.57 -5.14
C TYR A 269 -6.50 -7.56 -3.98
N PHE A 270 -6.74 -8.84 -4.29
CA PHE A 270 -6.73 -9.87 -3.25
C PHE A 270 -5.38 -9.90 -2.53
N VAL A 271 -4.27 -9.87 -3.27
CA VAL A 271 -2.91 -9.87 -2.70
C VAL A 271 -2.63 -8.61 -1.88
N LEU A 272 -3.12 -7.45 -2.32
CA LEU A 272 -3.00 -6.18 -1.61
C LEU A 272 -3.64 -6.24 -0.21
N ASP A 273 -4.79 -6.91 -0.07
CA ASP A 273 -5.55 -6.99 1.19
C ASP A 273 -5.33 -8.31 1.99
N VAL A 274 -4.30 -9.10 1.68
CA VAL A 274 -4.06 -10.40 2.36
C VAL A 274 -3.88 -10.24 3.87
N ASP A 275 -3.14 -9.22 4.29
CA ASP A 275 -2.83 -8.96 5.70
C ASP A 275 -4.08 -8.60 6.52
N ARG A 276 -4.99 -7.80 5.95
CA ARG A 276 -6.29 -7.49 6.53
C ARG A 276 -7.18 -8.73 6.62
N ARG A 277 -7.26 -9.49 5.54
CA ARG A 277 -8.06 -10.74 5.48
C ARG A 277 -7.59 -11.77 6.50
N ILE A 278 -6.29 -11.87 6.76
CA ILE A 278 -5.75 -12.78 7.79
C ILE A 278 -6.15 -12.32 9.19
N LEU A 279 -6.18 -11.01 9.47
CA LEU A 279 -6.66 -10.49 10.74
C LEU A 279 -8.17 -10.73 10.91
N ASP A 280 -8.96 -10.47 9.86
CA ASP A 280 -10.42 -10.67 9.85
C ASP A 280 -10.82 -12.13 10.05
N ALA A 281 -9.99 -13.08 9.58
CA ALA A 281 -10.19 -14.50 9.80
C ALA A 281 -10.12 -14.92 11.28
N ASP A 282 -9.50 -14.12 12.16
CA ASP A 282 -9.46 -14.35 13.61
C ASP A 282 -10.22 -13.25 14.37
N PRO A 283 -11.54 -13.40 14.57
CA PRO A 283 -12.36 -12.37 15.19
C PRO A 283 -11.99 -12.12 16.65
N ARG A 284 -11.32 -13.08 17.32
CA ARG A 284 -10.86 -12.90 18.70
C ARG A 284 -9.66 -11.96 18.73
N LEU A 285 -8.68 -12.20 17.85
CA LEU A 285 -7.52 -11.33 17.71
C LEU A 285 -7.93 -9.91 17.32
N LYS A 286 -8.83 -9.78 16.33
CA LYS A 286 -9.36 -8.48 15.90
C LYS A 286 -10.04 -7.73 17.04
N ARG A 287 -10.92 -8.39 17.81
CA ARG A 287 -11.56 -7.76 18.99
C ARG A 287 -10.55 -7.29 20.03
N THR A 288 -9.52 -8.07 20.32
CA THR A 288 -8.47 -7.67 21.27
C THR A 288 -7.69 -6.48 20.74
N TYR A 289 -7.30 -6.51 19.46
CA TYR A 289 -6.64 -5.38 18.79
C TYR A 289 -7.49 -4.10 18.85
N CYS A 290 -8.75 -4.15 18.42
CA CYS A 290 -9.66 -2.99 18.44
C CYS A 290 -9.87 -2.46 19.87
N LYS A 291 -10.00 -3.35 20.86
CA LYS A 291 -10.11 -2.94 22.27
C LYS A 291 -8.87 -2.15 22.71
N HIS A 292 -7.66 -2.65 22.41
CA HIS A 292 -6.43 -1.96 22.77
C HIS A 292 -6.24 -0.63 22.04
N ILE A 293 -6.60 -0.55 20.76
CA ILE A 293 -6.59 0.73 20.03
C ILE A 293 -7.54 1.73 20.68
N SER A 294 -8.78 1.33 20.99
CA SER A 294 -9.74 2.24 21.64
C SER A 294 -9.24 2.72 23.00
N THR A 295 -8.53 1.88 23.76
CA THR A 295 -7.90 2.29 25.02
C THR A 295 -6.78 3.31 24.78
N LEU A 296 -5.91 3.06 23.80
CA LEU A 296 -4.85 3.99 23.40
C LEU A 296 -5.39 5.34 22.89
N GLU A 297 -6.57 5.34 22.26
CA GLU A 297 -7.28 6.55 21.86
C GLU A 297 -7.77 7.34 23.07
N THR A 298 -8.41 6.68 24.05
CA THR A 298 -8.97 7.35 25.23
C THR A 298 -7.92 7.92 26.18
N GLU A 299 -6.78 7.24 26.34
CA GLU A 299 -5.78 7.61 27.35
C GLU A 299 -4.88 8.76 26.91
N GLY A 300 -4.62 8.86 25.61
CA GLY A 300 -3.74 9.90 25.13
C GLY A 300 -4.54 11.10 24.64
N GLU A 301 -4.66 12.10 25.52
CA GLU A 301 -4.98 13.49 25.19
C GLU A 301 -4.38 13.83 23.82
N ARG A 302 -5.19 14.36 22.89
CA ARG A 302 -4.91 14.53 21.44
C ARG A 302 -3.55 15.21 21.21
N ALA A 303 -2.48 14.44 21.36
CA ALA A 303 -1.14 14.92 21.15
C ALA A 303 -1.09 15.17 19.66
N SER A 304 -1.00 16.45 19.28
CA SER A 304 -0.87 16.84 17.89
C SER A 304 0.27 16.03 17.27
N VAL A 305 -0.10 14.96 16.55
CA VAL A 305 0.87 14.04 15.96
C VAL A 305 1.54 14.85 14.87
N ARG A 306 2.76 15.32 15.15
CA ARG A 306 3.57 15.96 14.12
C ARG A 306 3.75 14.93 13.00
N PRO A 307 3.49 15.31 11.74
CA PRO A 307 3.59 14.37 10.63
C PRO A 307 5.00 13.79 10.62
N SER A 308 5.08 12.47 10.80
CA SER A 308 6.35 11.77 10.78
C SER A 308 6.97 11.87 9.38
N CYS A 309 8.29 11.74 9.29
CA CYS A 309 8.98 11.68 8.00
C CYS A 309 8.38 10.58 7.10
N ALA A 310 7.90 9.49 7.71
CA ALA A 310 7.20 8.39 7.03
C ALA A 310 5.92 8.85 6.32
N VAL A 311 5.06 9.66 6.96
CA VAL A 311 3.83 10.18 6.34
C VAL A 311 4.14 11.06 5.14
N ARG A 312 5.15 11.94 5.23
CA ARG A 312 5.58 12.76 4.09
C ARG A 312 6.11 11.92 2.94
N PHE A 313 6.89 10.88 3.25
CA PHE A 313 7.41 9.96 2.25
C PHE A 313 6.27 9.17 1.58
N ALA A 314 5.32 8.66 2.35
CA ALA A 314 4.15 7.96 1.82
C ALA A 314 3.27 8.87 0.94
N ALA A 315 3.04 10.12 1.36
CA ALA A 315 2.34 11.11 0.57
C ALA A 315 3.07 11.44 -0.74
N THR A 316 4.41 11.53 -0.70
CA THR A 316 5.24 11.70 -1.90
C THR A 316 5.11 10.50 -2.83
N LEU A 317 5.19 9.28 -2.30
CA LEU A 317 5.03 8.07 -3.11
C LEU A 317 3.62 7.96 -3.69
N ALA A 318 2.59 8.30 -2.92
CA ALA A 318 1.21 8.34 -3.41
C ALA A 318 1.08 9.29 -4.62
N ALA A 319 1.71 10.47 -4.56
CA ALA A 319 1.76 11.38 -5.70
C ALA A 319 2.47 10.75 -6.90
N VAL A 320 3.59 10.05 -6.70
CA VAL A 320 4.30 9.31 -7.76
C VAL A 320 3.41 8.22 -8.35
N LEU A 321 2.66 7.46 -7.55
CA LEU A 321 1.75 6.42 -8.03
C LEU A 321 0.58 7.01 -8.84
N ARG A 322 0.05 8.18 -8.44
CA ARG A 322 -0.94 8.91 -9.26
C ARG A 322 -0.37 9.32 -10.60
N CYS A 323 0.86 9.84 -10.64
CA CYS A 323 1.56 10.16 -11.89
C CYS A 323 1.85 8.92 -12.74
N ALA A 324 2.18 7.80 -12.09
CA ALA A 324 2.50 6.56 -12.76
C ALA A 324 1.31 6.02 -13.57
N ALA A 325 0.08 6.50 -13.33
CA ALA A 325 -1.10 6.11 -14.09
C ALA A 325 -1.15 6.56 -15.53
N PRO A 326 -1.24 7.86 -15.83
CA PRO A 326 -1.18 8.32 -17.20
C PRO A 326 0.14 7.89 -17.87
N LEU A 327 1.25 7.88 -17.12
CA LEU A 327 2.56 7.45 -17.61
C LEU A 327 2.58 5.98 -18.04
N GLY A 328 2.07 5.09 -17.20
CA GLY A 328 2.02 3.66 -17.47
C GLY A 328 1.11 3.35 -18.66
N LEU A 329 -0.01 4.05 -18.80
CA LEU A 329 -0.92 3.91 -19.92
C LEU A 329 -0.31 4.41 -21.24
N LEU A 330 0.38 5.55 -21.20
CA LEU A 330 1.12 6.06 -22.36
C LEU A 330 2.23 5.10 -22.75
N ALA A 331 3.02 4.60 -21.80
CA ALA A 331 4.05 3.60 -22.04
C ALA A 331 3.45 2.31 -22.63
N ALA A 332 2.35 1.80 -22.09
CA ALA A 332 1.65 0.63 -22.62
C ALA A 332 1.12 0.87 -24.05
N GLY A 333 0.63 2.08 -24.33
CA GLY A 333 0.20 2.49 -25.66
C GLY A 333 1.36 2.50 -26.66
N LEU A 334 2.50 3.07 -26.28
CA LEU A 334 3.66 3.31 -27.13
C LEU A 334 4.61 2.13 -27.29
N THR A 335 4.63 1.17 -26.36
CA THR A 335 5.60 0.07 -26.37
C THR A 335 5.09 -1.15 -27.14
N ALA A 336 5.96 -1.76 -27.94
CA ALA A 336 5.71 -3.00 -28.66
C ALA A 336 6.33 -4.19 -27.90
N TRP A 337 5.58 -5.29 -27.82
CA TRP A 337 5.98 -6.49 -27.09
C TRP A 337 5.83 -7.74 -27.97
N ARG A 338 6.78 -8.67 -27.89
CA ARG A 338 6.73 -9.97 -28.57
C ARG A 338 6.60 -11.10 -27.56
N ALA A 339 5.65 -11.99 -27.79
CA ALA A 339 5.53 -13.22 -27.03
C ALA A 339 6.66 -14.19 -27.45
N ARG A 340 7.49 -14.63 -26.51
CA ARG A 340 8.64 -15.51 -26.81
C ARG A 340 8.24 -16.86 -27.39
N GLY A 341 7.13 -17.43 -26.90
CA GLY A 341 6.69 -18.77 -27.32
C GLY A 341 5.98 -18.80 -28.67
N SER A 342 5.10 -17.82 -28.96
CA SER A 342 4.31 -17.80 -30.20
C SER A 342 4.91 -16.92 -31.30
N GLY A 343 5.90 -16.08 -30.96
CA GLY A 343 6.43 -15.06 -31.85
C GLY A 343 5.47 -13.93 -32.17
N ARG A 344 4.22 -13.96 -31.65
CA ARG A 344 3.19 -12.93 -31.88
C ARG A 344 3.65 -11.60 -31.31
N VAL A 345 3.58 -10.55 -32.13
CA VAL A 345 3.93 -9.18 -31.74
C VAL A 345 2.65 -8.40 -31.45
N VAL A 346 2.52 -7.89 -30.22
CA VAL A 346 1.48 -6.93 -29.83
C VAL A 346 1.94 -5.54 -30.25
N GLY A 347 1.12 -4.85 -31.05
CA GLY A 347 1.48 -3.56 -31.65
C GLY A 347 2.36 -3.66 -32.90
N GLY A 348 2.54 -4.86 -33.46
CA GLY A 348 3.28 -5.08 -34.70
C GLY A 348 2.53 -4.58 -35.95
N ASN A 349 3.28 -4.29 -37.02
CA ASN A 349 2.71 -3.84 -38.28
C ASN A 349 1.79 -4.94 -38.86
N PRO A 350 0.48 -4.69 -39.07
CA PRO A 350 -0.44 -5.68 -39.62
C PRO A 350 -0.06 -6.13 -41.04
N VAL A 351 0.74 -5.32 -41.74
CA VAL A 351 1.18 -5.56 -43.13
C VAL A 351 2.31 -6.61 -43.21
N CYS A 352 3.09 -6.78 -42.15
CA CYS A 352 4.12 -7.82 -42.07
C CYS A 352 3.50 -9.15 -41.59
N ARG A 353 2.56 -9.72 -42.35
CA ARG A 353 2.23 -11.14 -42.19
C ARG A 353 3.38 -11.95 -42.78
N PRO A 354 4.04 -12.85 -42.01
CA PRO A 354 5.09 -13.69 -42.56
C PRO A 354 4.49 -14.69 -43.54
N GLY A 355 4.82 -14.46 -44.82
CA GLY A 355 4.68 -15.36 -45.95
C GLY A 355 5.74 -15.08 -47.02
N TRP A 356 6.82 -14.37 -46.66
CA TRP A 356 7.95 -14.01 -47.51
C TRP A 356 9.24 -14.17 -46.72
#